data_AF-A0A1I3P1E1-F1
#
_entry.id   AF-A0A1I3P1E1-F1
#
_cell.length_a   1.000
_cell.length_b   1.000
_cell.length_c   1.000
_cell.angle_alpha   90.00
_cell.angle_beta   90.00
_cell.angle_gamma   90.00
#
_symmetry.space_group_name_H-M   'P 1'
#
loop_
_entity.id
_entity.type
_entity.pdbx_description
1 polymer ?
#
loop_
_entity_poly.entity_id
_entity_poly.type
_entity_poly.pdbx_seq_one_letter_code
_entity_poly.pdbx_strand_id
1 'polypeptide(L)'
;MDFGAGTTFNKAVLTEYDSRTTGYRIEYWNGSAWQTAYTGTNIGASYVPKTITFPSVTGSKARIYFTSGTSYAPIIYEFGIYNQ
;
A
#
# COMPACT_ATOMS: atom_id res chain seq x y z
N MET A 1 1.80 1.70 8.93
CA MET A 1 2.09 3.09 9.31
C MET A 1 0.95 3.60 10.16
N ASP A 2 1.26 4.22 11.31
CA ASP A 2 0.28 4.91 12.16
C ASP A 2 0.54 6.41 12.02
N PHE A 3 -0.52 7.19 11.74
CA PHE A 3 -0.45 8.63 11.56
C PHE A 3 -0.75 9.41 12.86
N GLY A 4 -1.21 8.73 13.92
CA GLY A 4 -1.58 9.34 15.20
C GLY A 4 -2.93 10.08 15.20
N ALA A 5 -3.44 10.51 14.04
CA ALA A 5 -4.73 11.16 13.87
C ALA A 5 -5.35 10.84 12.50
N GLY A 6 -6.65 11.14 12.33
CA GLY A 6 -7.33 11.01 11.06
C GLY A 6 -6.63 11.85 9.98
N THR A 7 -6.03 11.17 9.00
CA THR A 7 -5.26 11.78 7.92
C THR A 7 -5.91 11.42 6.60
N THR A 8 -6.14 12.42 5.75
CA THR A 8 -6.67 12.20 4.40
C THR A 8 -5.53 11.98 3.41
N PHE A 9 -5.64 10.94 2.59
CA PHE A 9 -4.66 10.60 1.57
C PHE A 9 -5.33 9.89 0.39
N ASN A 10 -4.68 9.93 -0.76
CA ASN A 10 -5.23 9.42 -2.02
C ASN A 10 -4.16 8.83 -2.94
N LYS A 11 -2.90 8.75 -2.48
CA LYS A 11 -1.77 8.23 -3.24
C LYS A 11 -0.86 7.37 -2.37
N ALA A 12 -0.40 6.26 -2.93
CA ALA A 12 0.69 5.46 -2.40
C ALA A 12 1.83 5.34 -3.42
N VAL A 13 3.07 5.24 -2.92
CA VAL A 13 4.26 4.90 -3.71
C VAL A 13 4.87 3.65 -3.09
N LEU A 14 5.03 2.62 -3.91
CA LEU A 14 5.58 1.33 -3.49
C LEU A 14 6.80 0.99 -4.34
N THR A 15 7.84 0.49 -3.69
CA THR A 15 8.99 -0.11 -4.38
C THR A 15 9.30 -1.45 -3.73
N GLU A 16 9.36 -2.51 -4.53
CA GLU A 16 9.65 -3.89 -4.11
C GLU A 16 11.02 -4.34 -4.66
N TYR A 17 11.68 -5.28 -4.00
CA TYR A 17 12.78 -6.05 -4.59
C TYR A 17 12.23 -7.18 -5.43
N ASP A 18 12.61 -7.17 -6.72
CA ASP A 18 12.12 -8.08 -7.74
C ASP A 18 10.58 -8.02 -7.83
N SER A 19 9.95 -8.90 -8.60
CA SER A 19 8.49 -8.95 -8.76
C SER A 19 7.87 -10.10 -7.97
N ARG A 20 7.97 -10.01 -6.64
CA ARG A 20 7.60 -11.12 -5.74
C ARG A 20 6.16 -11.10 -5.30
N THR A 21 5.52 -9.94 -5.30
CA THR A 21 4.09 -9.81 -4.98
C THR A 21 3.23 -10.08 -6.20
N THR A 22 2.21 -10.93 -6.06
CA THR A 22 1.20 -11.21 -7.10
C THR A 22 -0.19 -10.75 -6.72
N GLY A 23 -0.39 -10.35 -5.45
CA GLY A 23 -1.63 -9.77 -4.95
C GLY A 23 -1.39 -8.99 -3.66
N TYR A 24 -1.96 -7.79 -3.58
CA TYR A 24 -1.91 -6.94 -2.38
C TYR A 24 -3.09 -5.97 -2.32
N ARG A 25 -3.29 -5.40 -1.14
CA ARG A 25 -4.19 -4.26 -0.91
C ARG A 25 -3.46 -3.14 -0.21
N ILE A 26 -3.83 -1.90 -0.55
CA ILE A 26 -3.57 -0.74 0.30
C ILE A 26 -4.82 -0.56 1.15
N GLU A 27 -4.62 -0.57 2.46
CA GLU A 27 -5.72 -0.47 3.42
C GLU A 27 -5.50 0.66 4.41
N TYR A 28 -6.61 1.16 4.93
CA TYR A 28 -6.63 2.23 5.93
C TYR A 28 -7.54 1.85 7.10
N TRP A 29 -7.19 2.33 8.30
CA TRP A 29 -8.03 2.15 9.49
C TRP A 29 -9.00 3.32 9.60
N ASN A 30 -10.30 3.05 9.49
CA ASN A 30 -11.35 4.08 9.53
C ASN A 30 -11.81 4.47 10.95
N GLY A 31 -11.16 3.93 11.99
CA GLY A 31 -11.57 4.07 13.39
C GLY A 31 -12.11 2.78 14.00
N SER A 32 -12.71 1.90 13.19
CA SER A 32 -13.36 0.67 13.66
C SER A 32 -12.94 -0.59 12.90
N ALA A 33 -12.55 -0.46 11.63
CA ALA A 33 -12.15 -1.57 10.79
C ALA A 33 -11.11 -1.14 9.74
N TRP A 34 -10.34 -2.13 9.24
CA TRP A 34 -9.54 -1.96 8.05
C TRP A 34 -10.44 -1.92 6.81
N GLN A 35 -10.26 -0.90 6.00
CA GLN A 35 -10.97 -0.70 4.73
C GLN A 35 -9.97 -0.73 3.58
N THR A 36 -10.41 -1.22 2.41
CA THR A 36 -9.57 -1.27 1.22
C THR A 36 -9.67 0.04 0.46
N ALA A 37 -8.53 0.70 0.26
CA ALA A 37 -8.42 1.86 -0.64
C ALA A 37 -8.08 1.43 -2.07
N TYR A 38 -7.29 0.38 -2.21
CA TYR A 38 -6.84 -0.14 -3.51
C TYR A 38 -6.52 -1.63 -3.44
N THR A 39 -6.81 -2.36 -4.51
CA THR A 39 -6.39 -3.77 -4.72
C THR A 39 -5.52 -3.84 -5.96
N GLY A 40 -4.37 -4.50 -5.85
CA GLY A 40 -3.42 -4.67 -6.94
C GLY A 40 -2.89 -6.10 -7.02
N THR A 41 -2.22 -6.40 -8.13
CA THR A 41 -1.54 -7.68 -8.37
C THR A 41 -0.04 -7.54 -8.12
N ASN A 42 0.72 -7.07 -9.10
CA ASN A 42 2.16 -6.87 -8.99
C ASN A 42 2.50 -5.47 -8.49
N ILE A 43 3.52 -5.36 -7.64
CA ILE A 43 4.05 -4.07 -7.18
C ILE A 43 5.05 -3.52 -8.21
N GLY A 44 5.96 -4.32 -8.73
CA GLY A 44 6.92 -3.85 -9.73
C GLY A 44 8.17 -4.69 -9.74
N ALA A 45 9.27 -4.13 -10.24
CA ALA A 45 10.60 -4.72 -10.16
C ALA A 45 11.50 -3.88 -9.23
N SER A 46 12.66 -4.42 -8.89
CA SER A 46 13.68 -3.74 -8.06
C SER A 46 13.92 -2.30 -8.50
N TYR A 47 13.86 -1.37 -7.55
CA TYR A 47 14.18 0.05 -7.73
C TYR A 47 13.28 0.81 -8.72
N VAL A 48 12.14 0.23 -9.13
CA VAL A 48 11.15 0.90 -9.97
C VAL A 48 9.92 1.26 -9.13
N PRO A 49 9.72 2.54 -8.75
CA PRO A 49 8.57 2.93 -7.95
C PRO A 49 7.26 2.75 -8.73
N LYS A 50 6.27 2.16 -8.06
CA LYS A 50 4.88 2.11 -8.51
C LYS A 50 4.06 3.15 -7.78
N THR A 51 3.62 4.15 -8.54
CA THR A 51 2.67 5.17 -8.09
C THR A 51 1.25 4.67 -8.26
N ILE A 52 0.47 4.74 -7.19
CA ILE A 52 -0.91 4.26 -7.13
C ILE A 52 -1.77 5.40 -6.63
N THR A 53 -2.80 5.76 -7.38
CA THR A 53 -3.83 6.73 -6.97
C THR A 53 -5.16 6.03 -6.76
N PHE A 54 -5.94 6.55 -5.82
CA PHE A 54 -7.27 6.05 -5.44
C PHE A 54 -8.13 7.21 -4.95
N PRO A 55 -9.47 7.07 -4.86
CA PRO A 55 -10.32 8.10 -4.24
C PRO A 55 -9.81 8.47 -2.85
N SER A 56 -9.91 9.75 -2.47
CA SER A 56 -9.45 10.20 -1.16
C SER A 56 -10.13 9.46 -0.02
N VAL A 57 -9.33 8.93 0.89
CA VAL A 57 -9.78 8.25 2.10
C VAL A 57 -9.21 8.93 3.33
N THR A 58 -9.93 8.85 4.45
CA THR A 58 -9.46 9.35 5.74
C THR A 58 -9.30 8.18 6.70
N GLY A 59 -8.10 8.04 7.28
CA GLY A 59 -7.82 7.00 8.27
C GLY A 59 -6.70 7.40 9.21
N SER A 60 -6.62 6.77 10.38
CA SER A 60 -5.53 7.01 11.34
C SER A 60 -4.33 6.09 11.15
N LYS A 61 -4.47 5.04 10.33
CA LYS A 61 -3.39 4.13 9.96
C LYS A 61 -3.52 3.76 8.49
N ALA A 62 -2.40 3.40 7.87
CA ALA A 62 -2.35 2.76 6.56
C ALA A 62 -1.43 1.54 6.57
N ARG A 63 -1.73 0.54 5.74
CA ARG A 63 -0.89 -0.65 5.57
C ARG A 63 -0.93 -1.16 4.13
N ILE A 64 0.09 -1.95 3.81
CA ILE A 64 0.05 -2.89 2.70
C ILE A 64 -0.37 -4.24 3.28
N TYR A 65 -1.37 -4.88 2.69
CA TYR A 65 -1.81 -6.22 3.04
C TYR A 65 -1.55 -7.16 1.86
N PHE A 66 -0.56 -8.03 1.98
CA PHE A 66 -0.22 -8.99 0.94
C PHE A 66 -1.23 -10.14 0.93
N THR A 67 -1.77 -10.46 -0.25
CA THR A 67 -2.76 -11.53 -0.43
C THR A 67 -2.18 -12.73 -1.19
N SER A 68 -1.17 -12.52 -2.04
CA SER A 68 -0.47 -13.60 -2.73
C SER A 68 0.92 -13.14 -3.21
N GLY A 69 1.81 -14.11 -3.42
CA GLY A 69 3.15 -13.88 -3.92
C GLY A 69 3.72 -15.10 -4.63
N THR A 70 4.97 -14.97 -5.05
CA THR A 70 5.80 -16.09 -5.54
C THR A 70 6.20 -17.03 -4.39
N SER A 71 7.10 -17.98 -4.65
CA SER A 71 7.71 -18.82 -3.60
C SER A 71 8.63 -18.03 -2.64
N TYR A 72 8.95 -16.77 -2.96
CA TYR A 72 9.77 -15.90 -2.14
C TYR A 72 8.92 -14.86 -1.40
N ALA A 73 9.28 -14.57 -0.15
CA ALA A 73 8.66 -13.51 0.62
C ALA A 73 8.90 -12.12 -0.04
N PRO A 74 7.89 -11.22 -0.01
CA PRO A 74 8.06 -9.86 -0.51
C PRO A 74 9.08 -9.10 0.33
N ILE A 75 9.88 -8.26 -0.33
CA ILE A 75 10.83 -7.35 0.32
C ILE A 75 10.51 -5.95 -0.21
N ILE A 76 10.05 -5.08 0.67
CA ILE A 76 9.64 -3.72 0.31
C ILE A 76 10.76 -2.75 0.68
N TYR A 77 11.19 -1.97 -0.30
CA TYR A 77 12.12 -0.86 -0.10
C TYR A 77 11.41 0.39 0.39
N GLU A 78 10.22 0.66 -0.16
CA GLU A 78 9.50 1.90 0.12
C GLU A 78 7.99 1.66 0.23
N PHE A 79 7.40 2.30 1.22
CA PHE A 79 5.96 2.51 1.33
C PHE A 79 5.68 3.97 1.71
N GLY A 80 5.43 4.80 0.70
CA GLY A 80 5.04 6.19 0.86
C GLY A 80 3.53 6.37 0.76
N ILE A 81 2.96 7.26 1.59
CA ILE A 81 1.56 7.69 1.55
C ILE A 81 1.53 9.22 1.42
N TYR A 82 0.67 9.73 0.54
CA TYR A 82 0.58 11.16 0.24
C TYR A 82 -0.87 11.60 0.00
N ASN A 83 -1.10 12.91 0.15
CA ASN A 83 -2.29 13.61 -0.29
C ASN A 83 -1.90 14.54 -1.44
N GLN A 84 -2.50 14.37 -2.62
CA GLN A 84 -2.12 15.11 -3.82
C GLN A 84 -3.32 15.58 -4.63
#